data_AF-A0A0E0KLN4-F1
#
_entry.id   AF-A0A0E0KLN4-F1
#
_cell.length_a   1.000
_cell.length_b   1.000
_cell.length_c   1.000
_cell.angle_alpha   90.00
_cell.angle_beta   90.00
_cell.angle_gamma   90.00
#
_symmetry.space_group_name_H-M   'P 1'
#
loop_
_entity.id
_entity.type
_entity.pdbx_description
1 polymer ?
#
loop_
_entity_poly.entity_id
_entity_poly.type
_entity_poly.pdbx_seq_one_letter_code
_entity_poly.pdbx_strand_id
1 'polypeptide(L)'
;MALPATVSHTTCALSRRRRSTAPARRRGPPSRGHPHSGAALTLRAAPPPATQPTLDRVLSDLESHPRLLTPDLLDSLLAALPLHPSPRRNLARLRRLLSVSLLRRYPALSRRILHLHASLGLVSYAHHLFDHLLPARAREDAFPWNCLIAGYAHLGRHEDALALYLQMEEEAVPRDRFTFTSALQACAGVGSVALGHAIHRDVVRAGLASDVPVCDALVDLYARFGDVRKALQVFDAMLDRDGVSWNIMLAGCLRHGFSQQAMELWRRMLGEGHKPDSITLSTMLSILPSTCDNGKWGLEIHAWAIRHGLEPELSVANALITMYSDKNEQRHALSVFESMTMRDLQSWNAIISAHLQDYRILMIYRRMVDSGMRPDETTFALVLSACDNLGLVEGGMRLFSEMENEYRIPPTMEQYTCMMNMLGKAGMINEAYEFMSKRKPLDNEPSVLRVLMRACLMYRNARIGEIIGKRLIDLEPDDEHNFVMLMEIYRNSGRLVEVEKVKTTMRDRELSCQS
;
A
#
# COMPACT_ATOMS: atom_id res chain seq x y z
N MET A 1 0.02 -8.73 -2.57
CA MET A 1 1.02 -9.79 -2.29
C MET A 1 1.23 -10.60 -3.54
N ALA A 2 2.49 -10.78 -3.97
CA ALA A 2 2.85 -11.54 -5.16
C ALA A 2 2.45 -13.02 -5.02
N LEU A 3 1.98 -13.64 -6.12
CA LEU A 3 1.70 -15.08 -6.20
C LEU A 3 2.95 -15.87 -5.73
N PRO A 4 2.85 -16.73 -4.68
CA PRO A 4 3.97 -17.57 -4.29
C PRO A 4 4.13 -18.71 -5.31
N ALA A 5 5.26 -18.72 -6.01
CA ALA A 5 5.73 -19.89 -6.73
C ALA A 5 6.25 -20.90 -5.71
N THR A 6 5.40 -21.84 -5.29
CA THR A 6 5.83 -23.01 -4.52
C THR A 6 6.60 -23.96 -5.45
N VAL A 7 7.93 -23.95 -5.37
CA VAL A 7 8.77 -25.04 -5.87
C VAL A 7 9.05 -25.98 -4.70
N SER A 8 8.44 -27.16 -4.76
CA SER A 8 8.69 -28.28 -3.85
C SER A 8 10.12 -28.80 -4.04
N HIS A 9 11.01 -28.56 -3.07
CA HIS A 9 12.28 -29.26 -2.99
C HIS A 9 12.07 -30.63 -2.35
N THR A 10 12.10 -31.68 -3.18
CA THR A 10 12.33 -33.06 -2.77
C THR A 10 13.71 -33.17 -2.11
N THR A 11 13.74 -33.31 -0.79
CA THR A 11 14.98 -33.57 -0.04
C THR A 11 15.30 -35.06 -0.15
N CYS A 12 16.29 -35.38 -0.97
CA CYS A 12 16.91 -36.69 -1.03
C CYS A 12 17.65 -36.96 0.29
N ALA A 13 17.30 -38.07 0.93
CA ALA A 13 17.92 -38.57 2.15
C ALA A 13 19.40 -38.90 1.91
N LEU A 14 20.29 -38.35 2.74
CA LEU A 14 21.64 -38.88 2.92
C LEU A 14 21.95 -39.07 4.41
N SER A 15 22.45 -40.26 4.67
CA SER A 15 22.65 -40.92 5.96
C SER A 15 23.58 -40.20 6.93
N ARG A 16 23.14 -40.07 8.19
CA ARG A 16 23.99 -39.73 9.35
C ARG A 16 25.03 -40.82 9.60
N ARG A 17 26.32 -40.49 9.54
CA ARG A 17 27.38 -41.22 10.24
C ARG A 17 27.95 -40.37 11.38
N ARG A 18 27.90 -40.94 12.60
CA ARG A 18 28.51 -40.46 13.84
C ARG A 18 30.04 -40.59 13.80
N ARG A 19 30.76 -39.66 14.45
CA ARG A 19 31.97 -39.83 15.31
C ARG A 19 32.47 -38.43 15.72
N SER A 20 32.27 -37.99 16.97
CA SER A 20 33.09 -38.16 18.19
C SER A 20 34.33 -37.26 18.30
N THR A 21 34.17 -36.16 19.06
CA THR A 21 35.01 -35.68 20.20
C THR A 21 36.55 -35.58 20.13
N ALA A 22 37.00 -34.32 20.32
CA ALA A 22 38.02 -33.82 21.28
C ALA A 22 39.51 -33.65 20.79
N PRO A 23 40.40 -32.92 21.54
CA PRO A 23 40.78 -31.53 21.19
C PRO A 23 42.31 -31.20 21.29
N ALA A 24 42.64 -29.92 21.02
CA ALA A 24 43.61 -29.07 21.76
C ALA A 24 44.91 -28.57 21.09
N ARG A 25 45.16 -27.29 21.41
CA ARG A 25 46.43 -26.59 21.76
C ARG A 25 47.13 -25.64 20.77
N ARG A 26 47.27 -24.40 21.31
CA ARG A 26 48.09 -23.24 20.91
C ARG A 26 49.60 -23.54 20.88
N ARG A 27 50.35 -22.80 20.05
CA ARG A 27 51.61 -22.11 20.43
C ARG A 27 52.05 -21.11 19.34
N GLY A 28 52.55 -19.95 19.79
CA GLY A 28 53.11 -18.86 18.99
C GLY A 28 54.62 -19.04 18.68
N PRO A 29 55.29 -17.97 18.19
CA PRO A 29 56.29 -18.02 17.10
C PRO A 29 57.77 -18.05 17.59
N PRO A 30 58.76 -18.04 16.66
CA PRO A 30 59.60 -16.85 16.56
C PRO A 30 60.12 -16.51 15.13
N SER A 31 61.07 -15.57 15.11
CA SER A 31 61.40 -14.50 14.15
C SER A 31 62.51 -14.73 13.10
N ARG A 32 62.43 -13.89 12.05
CA ARG A 32 63.48 -13.17 11.28
C ARG A 32 64.54 -13.92 10.46
N GLY A 33 64.60 -13.55 9.17
CA GLY A 33 65.79 -13.64 8.30
C GLY A 33 65.49 -13.23 6.85
N HIS A 34 65.76 -11.98 6.48
CA HIS A 34 65.92 -11.54 5.07
C HIS A 34 67.37 -11.83 4.62
N PRO A 35 67.61 -12.06 3.31
CA PRO A 35 68.01 -10.96 2.44
C PRO A 35 67.34 -10.94 1.05
N HIS A 36 67.45 -9.78 0.41
CA HIS A 36 66.90 -9.37 -0.88
C HIS A 36 67.49 -10.09 -2.09
N SER A 37 66.68 -10.34 -3.13
CA SER A 37 66.85 -9.79 -4.50
C SER A 37 65.96 -10.50 -5.53
N GLY A 38 65.10 -9.71 -6.21
CA GLY A 38 64.84 -9.84 -7.65
C GLY A 38 63.98 -10.99 -8.18
N ALA A 39 62.66 -10.78 -8.27
CA ALA A 39 61.83 -11.03 -9.47
C ALA A 39 60.34 -10.85 -9.13
N ALA A 40 59.73 -9.78 -9.64
CA ALA A 40 58.31 -9.53 -9.51
C ALA A 40 57.52 -10.45 -10.46
N LEU A 41 56.95 -11.53 -9.91
CA LEU A 41 55.88 -12.29 -10.54
C LEU A 41 54.55 -11.85 -9.91
N THR A 42 53.85 -10.95 -10.59
CA THR A 42 52.46 -10.62 -10.29
C THR A 42 51.62 -11.88 -10.49
N LEU A 43 51.10 -12.41 -9.37
CA LEU A 43 50.03 -13.41 -9.37
C LEU A 43 48.83 -12.82 -10.11
N ARG A 44 48.68 -13.24 -11.36
CA ARG A 44 47.53 -13.02 -12.21
C ARG A 44 46.30 -13.51 -11.44
N ALA A 45 45.41 -12.58 -11.10
CA ALA A 45 44.13 -12.88 -10.49
C ALA A 45 43.43 -14.00 -11.28
N ALA A 46 42.87 -14.97 -10.54
CA ALA A 46 41.98 -15.96 -11.12
C ALA A 46 40.86 -15.24 -11.92
N PRO A 47 40.45 -15.78 -13.08
CA PRO A 47 39.36 -15.18 -13.83
C PRO A 47 38.09 -15.18 -12.94
N PRO A 48 37.25 -14.13 -13.03
CA PRO A 48 35.99 -14.09 -12.30
C PRO A 48 35.14 -15.31 -12.71
N PRO A 49 34.25 -15.81 -11.82
CA PRO A 49 33.31 -16.85 -12.21
C PRO A 49 32.54 -16.34 -13.44
N ALA A 50 32.48 -17.17 -14.49
CA ALA A 50 31.79 -16.84 -15.73
C ALA A 50 30.40 -16.29 -15.39
N THR A 51 30.20 -15.00 -15.67
CA THR A 51 28.92 -14.33 -15.48
C THR A 51 27.89 -15.10 -16.30
N GLN A 52 26.90 -15.73 -15.65
CA GLN A 52 25.71 -16.20 -16.35
C GLN A 52 25.22 -15.04 -17.24
N PRO A 53 24.92 -15.28 -18.53
CA PRO A 53 24.46 -14.21 -19.40
C PRO A 53 23.18 -13.63 -18.80
N THR A 54 23.14 -12.31 -18.61
CA THR A 54 21.94 -11.64 -18.12
C THR A 54 20.79 -11.93 -19.09
N LEU A 55 19.57 -12.12 -18.56
CA LEU A 55 18.37 -12.40 -19.36
C LEU A 55 18.22 -11.41 -20.53
N ASP A 56 18.60 -10.15 -20.30
CA ASP A 56 18.61 -9.10 -21.32
C ASP A 56 19.56 -9.36 -22.49
N ARG A 57 20.75 -9.94 -22.24
CA ARG A 57 21.72 -10.32 -23.28
C ARG A 57 21.22 -11.50 -24.09
N VAL A 58 20.68 -12.54 -23.43
CA VAL A 58 20.10 -13.70 -24.12
C VAL A 58 18.95 -13.28 -25.03
N LEU A 59 18.09 -12.37 -24.58
CA LEU A 59 17.01 -11.83 -25.41
C LEU A 59 17.52 -10.97 -26.58
N SER A 60 18.61 -10.21 -26.41
CA SER A 60 19.23 -9.45 -27.51
C SER A 60 19.85 -10.37 -28.56
N ASP A 61 20.49 -11.45 -28.13
CA ASP A 61 21.08 -12.45 -29.02
C ASP A 61 19.97 -13.18 -29.80
N LEU A 62 18.85 -13.50 -29.16
CA LEU A 62 17.68 -14.10 -29.83
C LEU A 62 16.96 -13.14 -30.78
N GLU A 63 16.93 -11.84 -30.48
CA GLU A 63 16.40 -10.81 -31.42
C GLU A 63 17.26 -10.71 -32.69
N SER A 64 18.58 -10.86 -32.56
CA SER A 64 19.49 -10.88 -33.72
C SER A 64 19.50 -12.22 -34.46
N HIS A 65 19.26 -13.33 -33.76
CA HIS A 65 19.26 -14.69 -34.32
C HIS A 65 18.02 -15.50 -33.90
N PRO A 66 16.82 -15.21 -34.44
CA PRO A 66 15.56 -15.86 -34.02
C PRO A 66 15.54 -17.39 -34.22
N ARG A 67 16.41 -17.92 -35.08
CA ARG A 67 16.56 -19.37 -35.35
C ARG A 67 17.10 -20.15 -34.14
N LEU A 68 17.72 -19.47 -33.17
CA LEU A 68 18.23 -20.08 -31.94
C LEU A 68 17.13 -20.35 -30.90
N LEU A 69 15.89 -19.91 -31.15
CA LEU A 69 14.78 -20.12 -30.24
C LEU A 69 14.31 -21.58 -30.29
N THR A 70 14.82 -22.40 -29.36
CA THR A 70 14.34 -23.77 -29.12
C THR A 70 13.26 -23.79 -28.03
N PRO A 71 12.36 -24.80 -28.02
CA PRO A 71 11.38 -24.96 -26.94
C PRO A 71 12.00 -25.01 -25.54
N ASP A 72 13.11 -25.71 -25.36
CA ASP A 72 13.79 -25.86 -24.06
C ASP A 72 14.41 -24.53 -23.57
N LEU A 73 15.00 -23.77 -24.49
CA LEU A 73 15.52 -22.44 -24.19
C LEU A 73 14.38 -21.48 -23.83
N LEU A 74 13.27 -21.56 -24.56
CA LEU A 74 12.08 -20.77 -24.30
C LEU A 74 11.44 -21.10 -22.94
N ASP A 75 11.34 -22.37 -22.57
CA ASP A 75 10.85 -22.78 -21.24
C ASP A 75 11.77 -22.29 -20.11
N SER A 76 13.08 -22.28 -20.34
CA SER A 76 14.06 -21.72 -19.39
C SER A 76 13.90 -20.20 -19.25
N LEU A 77 13.65 -19.49 -20.36
CA LEU A 77 13.40 -18.04 -20.36
C LEU A 77 12.08 -17.69 -19.67
N LEU A 78 11.01 -18.45 -19.93
CA LEU A 78 9.71 -18.27 -19.29
C LEU A 78 9.76 -18.54 -17.78
N ALA A 79 10.65 -19.43 -17.30
CA ALA A 79 10.89 -19.64 -15.87
C ALA A 79 11.67 -18.49 -15.23
N ALA A 80 12.66 -17.93 -15.93
CA ALA A 80 13.51 -16.86 -15.40
C ALA A 80 12.84 -15.47 -15.41
N LEU A 81 11.87 -15.26 -16.31
CA LEU A 81 11.20 -13.97 -16.54
C LEU A 81 10.56 -13.35 -15.28
N PRO A 82 9.76 -14.08 -14.47
CA PRO A 82 9.13 -13.51 -13.27
C PRO A 82 10.11 -13.02 -12.20
N LEU A 83 11.33 -13.56 -12.18
CA LEU A 83 12.37 -13.23 -11.20
C LEU A 83 13.18 -11.99 -11.60
N HIS A 84 12.99 -11.46 -12.80
CA HIS A 84 13.72 -10.32 -13.30
C HIS A 84 13.12 -8.98 -12.82
N PRO A 85 13.91 -7.92 -12.56
CA PRO A 85 13.41 -6.60 -12.16
C PRO A 85 12.49 -5.92 -13.18
N SER A 86 12.48 -6.37 -14.44
CA SER A 86 11.69 -5.79 -15.53
C SER A 86 11.00 -6.86 -16.37
N PRO A 87 10.05 -7.62 -15.79
CA PRO A 87 9.47 -8.80 -16.43
C PRO A 87 8.58 -8.43 -17.63
N ARG A 88 7.83 -7.33 -17.54
CA ARG A 88 6.94 -6.84 -18.62
C ARG A 88 7.72 -6.46 -19.88
N ARG A 89 8.85 -5.78 -19.73
CA ARG A 89 9.72 -5.40 -20.85
C ARG A 89 10.26 -6.64 -21.57
N ASN A 90 10.73 -7.60 -20.81
CA ASN A 90 11.36 -8.80 -21.36
C ASN A 90 10.33 -9.76 -21.97
N LEU A 91 9.11 -9.83 -21.41
CA LEU A 91 8.01 -10.55 -22.04
C LEU A 91 7.58 -9.90 -23.36
N ALA A 92 7.55 -8.56 -23.44
CA ALA A 92 7.23 -7.85 -24.69
C ALA A 92 8.28 -8.08 -25.78
N ARG A 93 9.57 -8.20 -25.41
CA ARG A 93 10.67 -8.59 -26.31
C ARG A 93 10.50 -10.02 -26.80
N LEU A 94 10.34 -10.97 -25.87
CA LEU A 94 10.11 -12.38 -26.17
C LEU A 94 8.90 -12.58 -27.09
N ARG A 95 7.81 -11.84 -26.86
CA ARG A 95 6.61 -11.86 -27.71
C ARG A 95 6.89 -11.55 -29.18
N ARG A 96 7.80 -10.62 -29.48
CA ARG A 96 8.16 -10.28 -30.87
C ARG A 96 8.87 -11.41 -31.60
N LEU A 97 9.46 -12.35 -30.86
CA LEU A 97 10.18 -13.50 -31.39
C LEU A 97 9.28 -14.72 -31.61
N LEU A 98 8.07 -14.70 -31.05
CA LEU A 98 7.15 -15.82 -31.10
C LEU A 98 6.20 -15.67 -32.29
N SER A 99 6.30 -16.58 -33.24
CA SER A 99 5.36 -16.64 -34.36
C SER A 99 4.04 -17.31 -33.96
N VAL A 100 2.94 -16.86 -34.58
CA VAL A 100 1.60 -17.46 -34.42
C VAL A 100 1.61 -18.96 -34.76
N SER A 101 2.41 -19.37 -35.74
CA SER A 101 2.56 -20.78 -36.13
C SER A 101 3.26 -21.62 -35.05
N LEU A 102 4.25 -21.07 -34.34
CA LEU A 102 4.92 -21.74 -33.22
C LEU A 102 3.96 -21.93 -32.04
N LEU A 103 3.18 -20.90 -31.71
CA LEU A 103 2.19 -20.94 -30.62
C LEU A 103 1.08 -21.97 -30.88
N ARG A 104 0.61 -22.08 -32.13
CA ARG A 104 -0.37 -23.12 -32.52
C ARG A 104 0.22 -24.53 -32.48
N ARG A 105 1.50 -24.68 -32.82
CA ARG A 105 2.19 -25.98 -32.86
C ARG A 105 2.52 -26.53 -31.47
N TYR A 106 2.68 -25.67 -30.47
CA TYR A 106 3.03 -26.05 -29.10
C TYR A 106 2.02 -25.48 -28.07
N PRO A 107 0.89 -26.16 -27.81
CA PRO A 107 -0.17 -25.65 -26.93
C PRO A 107 0.27 -25.43 -25.48
N ALA A 108 1.19 -26.25 -24.94
CA ALA A 108 1.71 -26.10 -23.58
C ALA A 108 2.44 -24.76 -23.37
N LEU A 109 3.19 -24.34 -24.39
CA LEU A 109 3.91 -23.07 -24.42
C LEU A 109 2.91 -21.90 -24.49
N SER A 110 1.86 -22.01 -25.30
CA SER A 110 0.78 -21.01 -25.35
C SER A 110 0.08 -20.83 -24.00
N ARG A 111 -0.17 -21.90 -23.26
CA ARG A 111 -0.73 -21.85 -21.89
C ARG A 111 0.19 -21.14 -20.90
N ARG A 112 1.49 -21.41 -20.97
CA ARG A 112 2.49 -20.79 -20.09
C ARG A 112 2.64 -19.30 -20.37
N ILE A 113 2.61 -18.91 -21.64
CA ILE A 113 2.64 -17.51 -22.05
C ILE A 113 1.35 -16.78 -21.66
N LEU A 114 0.19 -17.44 -21.79
CA LEU A 114 -1.08 -16.92 -21.30
C LEU A 114 -1.00 -16.60 -19.81
N HIS A 115 -0.57 -17.57 -19.00
CA HIS A 115 -0.39 -17.41 -17.56
C HIS A 115 0.54 -16.24 -17.21
N LEU A 116 1.67 -16.10 -17.92
CA LEU A 116 2.61 -15.00 -17.71
C LEU A 116 2.04 -13.63 -18.10
N HIS A 117 1.27 -13.54 -19.19
CA HIS A 117 0.61 -12.29 -19.55
C HIS A 117 -0.47 -11.92 -18.55
N ALA A 118 -1.27 -12.89 -18.10
CA ALA A 118 -2.31 -12.64 -17.10
C ALA A 118 -1.73 -12.24 -15.74
N SER A 119 -0.74 -12.97 -15.23
CA SER A 119 -0.08 -12.68 -13.94
C SER A 119 0.68 -11.35 -13.92
N LEU A 120 1.17 -10.87 -15.07
CA LEU A 120 1.78 -9.55 -15.20
C LEU A 120 0.79 -8.42 -15.47
N GLY A 121 -0.52 -8.70 -15.55
CA GLY A 121 -1.58 -7.73 -15.79
C GLY A 121 -1.72 -7.29 -17.26
N LEU A 122 -1.14 -8.03 -18.21
CA LEU A 122 -1.28 -7.80 -19.65
C LEU A 122 -2.49 -8.57 -20.22
N VAL A 123 -3.65 -8.35 -19.61
CA VAL A 123 -4.81 -9.24 -19.78
C VAL A 123 -5.42 -9.16 -21.18
N SER A 124 -5.37 -8.01 -21.87
CA SER A 124 -5.86 -7.89 -23.25
C SER A 124 -5.14 -8.85 -24.22
N TYR A 125 -3.83 -9.00 -24.06
CA TYR A 125 -3.07 -9.95 -24.90
C TYR A 125 -3.28 -11.40 -24.44
N ALA A 126 -3.44 -11.63 -23.13
CA ALA A 126 -3.83 -12.94 -22.63
C ALA A 126 -5.17 -13.38 -23.23
N HIS A 127 -6.18 -12.50 -23.24
CA HIS A 127 -7.49 -12.79 -23.83
C HIS A 127 -7.38 -13.05 -25.34
N HIS A 128 -6.60 -12.26 -26.07
CA HIS A 128 -6.33 -12.51 -27.50
C HIS A 128 -5.66 -13.88 -27.74
N LEU A 129 -4.73 -14.30 -26.87
CA LEU A 129 -4.12 -15.64 -26.95
C LEU A 129 -5.17 -16.74 -26.74
N PHE A 130 -6.09 -16.52 -25.81
CA PHE A 130 -7.18 -17.43 -25.49
C PHE A 130 -8.14 -17.61 -26.66
N ASP A 131 -8.60 -16.53 -27.30
CA ASP A 131 -9.60 -16.62 -28.38
C ASP A 131 -9.04 -17.12 -29.71
N HIS A 132 -7.83 -16.69 -30.07
CA HIS A 132 -7.34 -16.84 -31.45
C HIS A 132 -6.19 -17.82 -31.62
N LEU A 133 -5.50 -18.17 -30.54
CA LEU A 133 -4.21 -18.89 -30.60
C LEU A 133 -4.23 -20.22 -29.83
N LEU A 134 -5.11 -20.39 -28.85
CA LEU A 134 -5.34 -21.67 -28.17
C LEU A 134 -6.26 -22.58 -29.01
N PRO A 135 -5.89 -23.86 -29.22
CA PRO A 135 -6.79 -24.82 -29.84
C PRO A 135 -8.09 -25.00 -29.04
N ALA A 136 -9.21 -25.30 -29.71
CA ALA A 136 -10.51 -25.51 -29.04
C ALA A 136 -10.43 -26.54 -27.90
N ARG A 137 -9.78 -27.69 -28.13
CA ARG A 137 -9.53 -28.72 -27.10
C ARG A 137 -8.76 -28.21 -25.88
N ALA A 138 -7.90 -27.20 -26.06
CA ALA A 138 -7.15 -26.64 -24.94
C ALA A 138 -7.98 -25.69 -24.08
N ARG A 139 -9.13 -25.22 -24.58
CA ARG A 139 -10.11 -24.39 -23.86
C ARG A 139 -11.13 -25.24 -23.08
N GLU A 140 -11.19 -26.55 -23.33
CA GLU A 140 -11.96 -27.50 -22.52
C GLU A 140 -11.31 -27.73 -21.13
N ASP A 141 -10.03 -27.38 -20.97
CA ASP A 141 -9.33 -27.41 -19.68
C ASP A 141 -9.63 -26.16 -18.85
N ALA A 142 -9.75 -26.28 -17.53
CA ALA A 142 -9.98 -25.14 -16.62
C ALA A 142 -8.80 -24.16 -16.55
N PHE A 143 -7.57 -24.61 -16.81
CA PHE A 143 -6.35 -23.83 -16.57
C PHE A 143 -6.30 -22.48 -17.33
N PRO A 144 -6.57 -22.41 -18.65
CA PRO A 144 -6.54 -21.15 -19.38
C PRO A 144 -7.60 -20.14 -18.90
N TRP A 145 -8.78 -20.62 -18.53
CA TRP A 145 -9.83 -19.79 -17.92
C TRP A 145 -9.39 -19.23 -16.59
N ASN A 146 -8.85 -20.08 -15.71
CA ASN A 146 -8.35 -19.67 -14.39
C ASN A 146 -7.26 -18.58 -14.51
N CYS A 147 -6.39 -18.66 -15.51
CA CYS A 147 -5.40 -17.62 -15.78
C CYS A 147 -6.07 -16.27 -16.09
N LEU A 148 -7.07 -16.26 -16.97
CA LEU A 148 -7.77 -15.04 -17.32
C LEU A 148 -8.60 -14.48 -16.16
N ILE A 149 -9.38 -15.31 -15.49
CA ILE A 149 -10.22 -14.91 -14.35
C ILE A 149 -9.34 -14.28 -13.26
N ALA A 150 -8.23 -14.94 -12.88
CA ALA A 150 -7.28 -14.39 -11.91
C ALA A 150 -6.66 -13.07 -12.40
N GLY A 151 -6.24 -13.01 -13.67
CA GLY A 151 -5.66 -11.81 -14.26
C GLY A 151 -6.62 -10.60 -14.23
N TYR A 152 -7.88 -10.81 -14.61
CA TYR A 152 -8.92 -9.77 -14.55
C TYR A 152 -9.25 -9.37 -13.11
N ALA A 153 -9.38 -10.35 -12.20
CA ALA A 153 -9.66 -10.09 -10.79
C ALA A 153 -8.56 -9.26 -10.11
N HIS A 154 -7.28 -9.54 -10.41
CA HIS A 154 -6.14 -8.78 -9.88
C HIS A 154 -6.04 -7.34 -10.40
N LEU A 155 -6.59 -7.05 -11.59
CA LEU A 155 -6.64 -5.69 -12.15
C LEU A 155 -7.83 -4.86 -11.65
N GLY A 156 -8.69 -5.42 -10.78
CA GLY A 156 -9.93 -4.76 -10.36
C GLY A 156 -11.05 -4.82 -11.39
N ARG A 157 -10.84 -5.51 -12.52
CA ARG A 157 -11.84 -5.74 -13.58
C ARG A 157 -12.73 -6.93 -13.21
N HIS A 158 -13.44 -6.78 -12.10
CA HIS A 158 -14.15 -7.87 -11.46
C HIS A 158 -15.33 -8.40 -12.27
N GLU A 159 -16.05 -7.54 -12.99
CA GLU A 159 -17.17 -7.95 -13.85
C GLU A 159 -16.71 -8.84 -15.01
N ASP A 160 -15.58 -8.51 -15.66
CA ASP A 160 -15.01 -9.33 -16.74
C ASP A 160 -14.57 -10.71 -16.23
N ALA A 161 -13.98 -10.76 -15.02
CA ALA A 161 -13.59 -12.02 -14.39
C ALA A 161 -14.82 -12.92 -14.12
N LEU A 162 -15.94 -12.32 -13.70
CA LEU A 162 -17.18 -13.04 -13.44
C LEU A 162 -17.91 -13.44 -14.73
N ALA A 163 -17.84 -12.63 -15.78
CA ALA A 163 -18.35 -12.98 -17.09
C ALA A 163 -17.67 -14.26 -17.62
N LEU A 164 -16.34 -14.36 -17.49
CA LEU A 164 -15.59 -15.57 -17.83
C LEU A 164 -15.98 -16.77 -16.95
N TYR A 165 -16.21 -16.56 -15.64
CA TYR A 165 -16.70 -17.61 -14.75
C TYR A 165 -18.06 -18.18 -15.18
N LEU A 166 -18.99 -17.32 -15.61
CA LEU A 166 -20.31 -17.72 -16.09
C LEU A 166 -20.20 -18.43 -17.44
N GLN A 167 -19.36 -17.91 -18.34
CA GLN A 167 -19.12 -18.50 -19.66
C GLN A 167 -18.54 -19.92 -19.58
N MET A 168 -17.74 -20.25 -18.55
CA MET A 168 -17.28 -21.62 -18.32
C MET A 168 -18.45 -22.63 -18.19
N GLU A 169 -19.61 -22.20 -17.67
CA GLU A 169 -20.80 -23.07 -17.59
C GLU A 169 -21.40 -23.34 -18.96
N GLU A 170 -21.52 -22.29 -19.76
CA GLU A 170 -22.10 -22.34 -21.11
C GLU A 170 -21.26 -23.25 -22.03
N GLU A 171 -19.94 -23.19 -21.87
CA GLU A 171 -18.96 -24.02 -22.58
C GLU A 171 -18.74 -25.41 -21.94
N ALA A 172 -19.52 -25.75 -20.89
CA ALA A 172 -19.45 -27.01 -20.14
C ALA A 172 -18.04 -27.37 -19.61
N VAL A 173 -17.24 -26.34 -19.27
CA VAL A 173 -15.89 -26.51 -18.72
C VAL A 173 -15.98 -26.73 -17.20
N PRO A 174 -15.38 -27.81 -16.66
CA PRO A 174 -15.44 -28.06 -15.22
C PRO A 174 -14.69 -26.97 -14.45
N ARG A 175 -15.33 -26.48 -13.39
CA ARG A 175 -14.75 -25.49 -12.47
C ARG A 175 -13.96 -26.21 -11.38
N ASP A 176 -12.78 -25.71 -11.06
CA ASP A 176 -11.93 -26.25 -10.00
C ASP A 176 -11.73 -25.24 -8.85
N ARG A 177 -10.95 -25.61 -7.84
CA ARG A 177 -10.64 -24.75 -6.70
C ARG A 177 -10.03 -23.39 -7.09
N PHE A 178 -9.27 -23.32 -8.18
CA PHE A 178 -8.65 -22.08 -8.65
C PHE A 178 -9.67 -21.17 -9.34
N THR A 179 -10.64 -21.78 -10.03
CA THR A 179 -11.80 -21.08 -10.59
C THR A 179 -12.60 -20.41 -9.48
N PHE A 180 -12.99 -21.18 -8.45
CA PHE A 180 -13.83 -20.68 -7.37
C PHE A 180 -13.13 -19.61 -6.53
N THR A 181 -11.87 -19.80 -6.14
CA THR A 181 -11.11 -18.80 -5.39
C THR A 181 -11.04 -17.46 -6.13
N SER A 182 -10.75 -17.48 -7.43
CA SER A 182 -10.65 -16.26 -8.24
C SER A 182 -12.02 -15.61 -8.52
N ALA A 183 -13.07 -16.41 -8.74
CA ALA A 183 -14.43 -15.92 -8.93
C ALA A 183 -15.01 -15.32 -7.64
N LEU A 184 -14.77 -15.94 -6.49
CA LEU A 184 -15.18 -15.42 -5.17
C LEU A 184 -14.47 -14.09 -4.88
N GLN A 185 -13.16 -13.99 -5.16
CA GLN A 185 -12.42 -12.73 -5.03
C GLN A 185 -13.01 -11.63 -5.91
N ALA A 186 -13.31 -11.92 -7.17
CA ALA A 186 -13.95 -10.96 -8.08
C ALA A 186 -15.36 -10.57 -7.59
N CYS A 187 -16.17 -11.53 -7.15
CA CYS A 187 -17.51 -11.28 -6.62
C CYS A 187 -17.47 -10.37 -5.39
N ALA A 188 -16.50 -10.57 -4.50
CA ALA A 188 -16.30 -9.74 -3.34
C ALA A 188 -15.88 -8.30 -3.71
N GLY A 189 -15.19 -8.12 -4.83
CA GLY A 189 -14.85 -6.80 -5.39
C GLY A 189 -16.05 -6.09 -6.03
N VAL A 190 -16.97 -6.82 -6.68
CA VAL A 190 -18.23 -6.25 -7.21
C VAL A 190 -19.22 -5.91 -6.10
N GLY A 191 -19.23 -6.67 -5.01
CA GLY A 191 -20.21 -6.49 -3.93
C GLY A 191 -21.57 -7.16 -4.19
N SER A 192 -21.69 -8.02 -5.21
CA SER A 192 -22.97 -8.67 -5.57
C SER A 192 -23.26 -9.87 -4.66
N VAL A 193 -24.05 -9.63 -3.61
CA VAL A 193 -24.46 -10.66 -2.63
C VAL A 193 -25.22 -11.83 -3.28
N ALA A 194 -26.07 -11.55 -4.27
CA ALA A 194 -26.85 -12.57 -4.97
C ALA A 194 -25.94 -13.55 -5.75
N LEU A 195 -24.95 -13.01 -6.46
CA LEU A 195 -23.98 -13.81 -7.19
C LEU A 195 -23.05 -14.56 -6.24
N GLY A 196 -22.64 -13.94 -5.13
CA GLY A 196 -21.83 -14.60 -4.10
C GLY A 196 -22.52 -15.83 -3.51
N HIS A 197 -23.83 -15.74 -3.21
CA HIS A 197 -24.61 -16.92 -2.79
C HIS A 197 -24.74 -17.98 -3.90
N ALA A 198 -24.82 -17.58 -5.18
CA ALA A 198 -24.84 -18.52 -6.29
C ALA A 198 -23.52 -19.29 -6.41
N ILE A 199 -22.39 -18.59 -6.39
CA ILE A 199 -21.05 -19.19 -6.43
C ILE A 199 -20.83 -20.10 -5.21
N HIS A 200 -21.29 -19.70 -4.01
CA HIS A 200 -21.21 -20.57 -2.83
C HIS A 200 -22.00 -21.88 -3.02
N ARG A 201 -23.20 -21.84 -3.63
CA ARG A 201 -23.93 -23.08 -3.96
C ARG A 201 -23.16 -23.95 -4.95
N ASP A 202 -22.51 -23.34 -5.93
CA ASP A 202 -21.71 -24.07 -6.93
C ASP A 202 -20.48 -24.72 -6.30
N VAL A 203 -19.81 -24.05 -5.34
CA VAL A 203 -18.73 -24.64 -4.53
C VAL A 203 -19.20 -25.90 -3.80
N VAL A 204 -20.37 -25.83 -3.16
CA VAL A 204 -20.94 -26.98 -2.43
C VAL A 204 -21.28 -28.12 -3.39
N ARG A 205 -21.88 -27.82 -4.55
CA ARG A 205 -22.18 -28.81 -5.60
C ARG A 205 -20.93 -29.46 -6.18
N ALA A 206 -19.84 -28.71 -6.29
CA ALA A 206 -18.54 -29.21 -6.74
C ALA A 206 -17.81 -30.07 -5.69
N GLY A 207 -18.36 -30.20 -4.47
CA GLY A 207 -17.73 -30.96 -3.39
C GLY A 207 -16.49 -30.28 -2.79
N LEU A 208 -16.33 -28.96 -2.99
CA LEU A 208 -15.17 -28.20 -2.55
C LEU A 208 -15.44 -27.42 -1.25
N ALA A 209 -16.51 -27.76 -0.53
CA ALA A 209 -16.90 -27.11 0.72
C ALA A 209 -15.93 -27.36 1.91
N SER A 210 -14.96 -28.27 1.75
CA SER A 210 -13.90 -28.55 2.72
C SER A 210 -12.50 -28.14 2.22
N ASP A 211 -12.37 -27.57 1.03
CA ASP A 211 -11.08 -27.11 0.50
C ASP A 211 -10.72 -25.76 1.15
N VAL A 212 -9.67 -25.76 1.98
CA VAL A 212 -9.28 -24.60 2.82
C VAL A 212 -9.16 -23.30 2.01
N PRO A 213 -8.45 -23.25 0.86
CA PRO A 213 -8.38 -22.03 0.04
C PRO A 213 -9.74 -21.52 -0.44
N VAL A 214 -10.67 -22.42 -0.80
CA VAL A 214 -12.02 -22.04 -1.23
C VAL A 214 -12.85 -21.53 -0.04
N CYS A 215 -12.75 -22.18 1.12
CA CYS A 215 -13.38 -21.73 2.35
C CYS A 215 -12.86 -20.35 2.78
N ASP A 216 -11.56 -20.11 2.73
CA ASP A 216 -10.93 -18.81 3.00
C ASP A 216 -11.50 -17.72 2.10
N ALA A 217 -11.63 -17.99 0.80
CA ALA A 217 -12.24 -17.06 -0.16
C ALA A 217 -13.73 -16.81 0.13
N LEU A 218 -14.47 -17.80 0.64
CA LEU A 218 -15.86 -17.65 1.09
C LEU A 218 -15.96 -16.80 2.36
N VAL A 219 -15.08 -17.02 3.35
CA VAL A 219 -15.03 -16.20 4.58
C VAL A 219 -14.76 -14.74 4.21
N ASP A 220 -13.77 -14.48 3.35
CA ASP A 220 -13.44 -13.12 2.89
C ASP A 220 -14.57 -12.48 2.06
N LEU A 221 -15.29 -13.26 1.25
CA LEU A 221 -16.48 -12.80 0.53
C LEU A 221 -17.56 -12.31 1.49
N TYR A 222 -17.97 -13.15 2.45
CA TYR A 222 -19.01 -12.77 3.41
C TYR A 222 -18.57 -11.63 4.33
N ALA A 223 -17.30 -11.64 4.75
CA ALA A 223 -16.71 -10.53 5.48
C ALA A 223 -16.78 -9.24 4.65
N ARG A 224 -16.47 -9.24 3.35
CA ARG A 224 -16.60 -8.04 2.49
C ARG A 224 -18.04 -7.56 2.32
N PHE A 225 -19.01 -8.46 2.34
CA PHE A 225 -20.44 -8.09 2.34
C PHE A 225 -20.94 -7.55 3.69
N GLY A 226 -20.13 -7.58 4.74
CA GLY A 226 -20.54 -7.20 6.09
C GLY A 226 -21.34 -8.28 6.84
N ASP A 227 -21.56 -9.46 6.24
CA ASP A 227 -22.21 -10.59 6.89
C ASP A 227 -21.19 -11.43 7.66
N VAL A 228 -20.60 -10.81 8.69
CA VAL A 228 -19.57 -11.44 9.56
C VAL A 228 -20.09 -12.71 10.22
N ARG A 229 -21.40 -12.80 10.47
CA ARG A 229 -22.03 -14.00 11.01
C ARG A 229 -21.95 -15.18 10.04
N LYS A 230 -22.24 -14.99 8.74
CA LYS A 230 -22.03 -16.06 7.75
C LYS A 230 -20.56 -16.40 7.56
N ALA A 231 -19.69 -15.39 7.60
CA ALA A 231 -18.24 -15.63 7.56
C ALA A 231 -17.81 -16.56 8.71
N LEU A 232 -18.26 -16.29 9.94
CA LEU A 232 -18.05 -17.16 11.11
C LEU A 232 -18.64 -18.56 10.92
N GLN A 233 -19.84 -18.68 10.34
CA GLN A 233 -20.44 -20.00 10.08
C GLN A 233 -19.61 -20.85 9.12
N VAL A 234 -19.10 -20.26 8.03
CA VAL A 234 -18.19 -20.95 7.11
C VAL A 234 -16.89 -21.31 7.83
N PHE A 235 -16.31 -20.36 8.57
CA PHE A 235 -15.08 -20.54 9.33
C PHE A 235 -15.18 -21.66 10.37
N ASP A 236 -16.28 -21.71 11.14
CA ASP A 236 -16.51 -22.73 12.16
C ASP A 236 -16.80 -24.12 11.57
N ALA A 237 -17.32 -24.18 10.33
CA ALA A 237 -17.52 -25.43 9.60
C ALA A 237 -16.23 -26.04 9.02
N MET A 238 -15.14 -25.28 8.92
CA MET A 238 -13.85 -25.78 8.44
C MET A 238 -13.25 -26.82 9.40
N LEU A 239 -12.87 -27.99 8.88
CA LEU A 239 -12.19 -29.03 9.66
C LEU A 239 -10.74 -28.67 9.97
N ASP A 240 -10.05 -28.19 8.94
CA ASP A 240 -8.67 -27.71 9.02
C ASP A 240 -8.66 -26.19 8.79
N ARG A 241 -7.87 -25.48 9.60
CA ARG A 241 -7.66 -24.03 9.49
C ARG A 241 -6.16 -23.76 9.56
N ASP A 242 -5.67 -22.94 8.64
CA ASP A 242 -4.29 -22.48 8.67
C ASP A 242 -4.23 -21.02 9.15
N GLY A 243 -3.01 -20.45 9.22
CA GLY A 243 -2.84 -19.06 9.63
C GLY A 243 -3.56 -18.06 8.72
N VAL A 244 -3.78 -18.40 7.44
CA VAL A 244 -4.50 -17.55 6.49
C VAL A 244 -5.98 -17.51 6.84
N SER A 245 -6.60 -18.65 7.15
CA SER A 245 -8.00 -18.72 7.59
C SER A 245 -8.27 -17.83 8.79
N TRP A 246 -7.41 -17.89 9.82
CA TRP A 246 -7.53 -17.07 11.02
C TRP A 246 -7.35 -15.58 10.71
N ASN A 247 -6.35 -15.23 9.88
CA ASN A 247 -6.09 -13.85 9.49
C ASN A 247 -7.27 -13.22 8.75
N ILE A 248 -7.89 -13.96 7.81
CA ILE A 248 -9.06 -13.48 7.07
C ILE A 248 -10.23 -13.23 8.02
N MET A 249 -10.50 -14.16 8.94
CA MET A 249 -11.62 -14.02 9.87
C MET A 249 -11.41 -12.84 10.84
N LEU A 250 -10.21 -12.70 11.41
CA LEU A 250 -9.86 -11.59 12.30
C LEU A 250 -9.94 -10.24 11.57
N ALA A 251 -9.36 -10.14 10.38
CA ALA A 251 -9.43 -8.94 9.55
C ALA A 251 -10.89 -8.58 9.19
N GLY A 252 -11.70 -9.58 8.89
CA GLY A 252 -13.13 -9.43 8.60
C GLY A 252 -13.92 -8.85 9.77
N CYS A 253 -13.72 -9.37 10.99
CA CYS A 253 -14.34 -8.82 12.20
C CYS A 253 -13.92 -7.38 12.47
N LEU A 254 -12.61 -7.11 12.41
CA LEU A 254 -12.05 -5.80 12.73
C LEU A 254 -12.50 -4.72 11.74
N ARG A 255 -12.56 -5.03 10.43
CA ARG A 255 -13.02 -4.10 9.39
C ARG A 255 -14.42 -3.55 9.64
N HIS A 256 -15.29 -4.35 10.23
CA HIS A 256 -16.68 -3.96 10.54
C HIS A 256 -16.89 -3.51 11.98
N GLY A 257 -15.81 -3.25 12.72
CA GLY A 257 -15.87 -2.76 14.09
C GLY A 257 -16.25 -3.81 15.14
N PHE A 258 -16.27 -5.11 14.80
CA PHE A 258 -16.56 -6.19 15.74
C PHE A 258 -15.32 -6.58 16.56
N SER A 259 -14.70 -5.60 17.22
CA SER A 259 -13.42 -5.75 17.91
C SER A 259 -13.46 -6.76 19.07
N GLN A 260 -14.59 -6.89 19.78
CA GLN A 260 -14.77 -7.90 20.82
C GLN A 260 -14.73 -9.33 20.24
N GLN A 261 -15.46 -9.58 19.15
CA GLN A 261 -15.46 -10.87 18.47
C GLN A 261 -14.07 -11.20 17.91
N ALA A 262 -13.35 -10.19 17.38
CA ALA A 262 -11.97 -10.37 16.95
C ALA A 262 -11.05 -10.80 18.11
N MET A 263 -11.23 -10.25 19.31
CA MET A 263 -10.44 -10.67 20.49
C MET A 263 -10.82 -12.05 21.01
N GLU A 264 -12.09 -12.43 20.95
CA GLU A 264 -12.51 -13.80 21.26
C GLU A 264 -11.88 -14.80 20.29
N LEU A 265 -11.90 -14.49 18.99
CA LEU A 265 -11.22 -15.28 17.96
C LEU A 265 -9.71 -15.34 18.15
N TRP A 266 -9.06 -14.23 18.50
CA TRP A 266 -7.64 -14.18 18.83
C TRP A 266 -7.30 -15.13 19.99
N ARG A 267 -8.07 -15.08 21.08
CA ARG A 267 -7.88 -15.97 22.24
C ARG A 267 -8.17 -17.42 21.89
N ARG A 268 -9.18 -17.68 21.06
CA ARG A 268 -9.51 -19.01 20.54
C ARG A 268 -8.37 -19.57 19.68
N MET A 269 -7.82 -18.78 18.76
CA MET A 269 -6.66 -19.13 17.94
C MET A 269 -5.47 -19.57 18.80
N LEU A 270 -5.16 -18.79 19.84
CA LEU A 270 -4.10 -19.12 20.80
C LEU A 270 -4.42 -20.38 21.61
N GLY A 271 -5.67 -20.55 22.04
CA GLY A 271 -6.14 -21.73 22.79
C GLY A 271 -6.10 -23.02 21.98
N GLU A 272 -6.34 -22.94 20.67
CA GLU A 272 -6.20 -24.05 19.71
C GLU A 272 -4.73 -24.32 19.33
N GLY A 273 -3.78 -23.55 19.86
CA GLY A 273 -2.33 -23.77 19.67
C GLY A 273 -1.77 -23.18 18.37
N HIS A 274 -2.56 -22.42 17.62
CA HIS A 274 -2.08 -21.70 16.45
C HIS A 274 -1.23 -20.50 16.87
N LYS A 275 -0.07 -20.35 16.23
CA LYS A 275 0.83 -19.22 16.49
C LYS A 275 0.49 -18.07 15.54
N PRO A 276 0.10 -16.90 16.06
CA PRO A 276 -0.02 -15.69 15.26
C PRO A 276 1.27 -15.40 14.50
N ASP A 277 1.14 -15.04 13.23
CA ASP A 277 2.24 -14.50 12.44
C ASP A 277 2.24 -12.96 12.56
N SER A 278 3.23 -12.31 11.93
CA SER A 278 3.31 -10.85 11.95
C SER A 278 2.16 -10.17 11.22
N ILE A 279 1.50 -10.85 10.28
CA ILE A 279 0.31 -10.34 9.60
C ILE A 279 -0.86 -10.33 10.59
N THR A 280 -1.06 -11.41 11.36
CA THR A 280 -2.08 -11.46 12.41
C THR A 280 -1.85 -10.33 13.42
N LEU A 281 -0.61 -10.20 13.91
CA LEU A 281 -0.26 -9.20 14.92
C LEU A 281 -0.49 -7.78 14.43
N SER A 282 0.02 -7.44 13.24
CA SER A 282 -0.17 -6.10 12.68
C SER A 282 -1.63 -5.80 12.41
N THR A 283 -2.40 -6.77 11.90
CA THR A 283 -3.85 -6.60 11.67
C THR A 283 -4.60 -6.33 12.98
N MET A 284 -4.31 -7.10 14.02
CA MET A 284 -4.92 -6.91 15.35
C MET A 284 -4.51 -5.56 15.96
N LEU A 285 -3.27 -5.11 15.78
CA LEU A 285 -2.81 -3.84 16.34
C LEU A 285 -3.32 -2.61 15.57
N SER A 286 -3.47 -2.69 14.25
CA SER A 286 -3.79 -1.54 13.40
C SER A 286 -5.28 -1.19 13.32
N ILE A 287 -6.18 -2.15 13.56
CA ILE A 287 -7.62 -1.96 13.33
C ILE A 287 -8.41 -1.92 14.65
N LEU A 288 -7.76 -2.15 15.80
CA LEU A 288 -8.41 -1.99 17.09
C LEU A 288 -8.63 -0.50 17.40
N PRO A 289 -9.89 -0.04 17.57
CA PRO A 289 -10.17 1.33 17.97
C PRO A 289 -9.50 1.66 19.31
N SER A 290 -8.96 2.87 19.43
CA SER A 290 -8.41 3.42 20.69
C SER A 290 -9.41 3.41 21.85
N THR A 291 -10.71 3.27 21.54
CA THR A 291 -11.83 3.25 22.48
C THR A 291 -12.20 1.86 22.99
N CYS A 292 -11.61 0.77 22.48
CA CYS A 292 -11.91 -0.58 22.94
C CYS A 292 -11.13 -0.94 24.23
N ASP A 293 -11.87 -1.27 25.30
CA ASP A 293 -11.40 -1.83 26.59
C ASP A 293 -10.13 -1.15 27.18
N ASN A 294 -10.14 0.19 27.25
CA ASN A 294 -9.05 1.01 27.80
C ASN A 294 -7.65 0.67 27.25
N GLY A 295 -7.55 0.12 26.03
CA GLY A 295 -6.27 -0.21 25.41
C GLY A 295 -5.59 -1.48 25.94
N LYS A 296 -6.23 -2.29 26.78
CA LYS A 296 -5.61 -3.49 27.35
C LYS A 296 -5.22 -4.52 26.28
N TRP A 297 -6.03 -4.67 25.24
CA TRP A 297 -5.78 -5.67 24.20
C TRP A 297 -4.51 -5.40 23.41
N GLY A 298 -4.23 -4.14 23.06
CA GLY A 298 -2.97 -3.78 22.41
C GLY A 298 -1.74 -4.13 23.26
N LEU A 299 -1.85 -4.01 24.59
CA LEU A 299 -0.80 -4.43 25.53
C LEU A 299 -0.71 -5.97 25.64
N GLU A 300 -1.84 -6.69 25.66
CA GLU A 300 -1.87 -8.15 25.64
C GLU A 300 -1.16 -8.70 24.39
N ILE A 301 -1.44 -8.11 23.22
CA ILE A 301 -0.85 -8.46 21.93
C ILE A 301 0.64 -8.11 21.91
N HIS A 302 1.02 -6.92 22.37
CA HIS A 302 2.43 -6.50 22.46
C HIS A 302 3.23 -7.42 23.40
N ALA A 303 2.70 -7.76 24.58
CA ALA A 303 3.32 -8.70 25.50
C ALA A 303 3.43 -10.12 24.91
N TRP A 304 2.50 -10.51 24.04
CA TRP A 304 2.62 -11.76 23.29
C TRP A 304 3.76 -11.68 22.26
N ALA A 305 3.86 -10.59 21.50
CA ALA A 305 4.92 -10.37 20.51
C ALA A 305 6.33 -10.37 21.14
N ILE A 306 6.50 -9.72 22.30
CA ILE A 306 7.75 -9.75 23.10
C ILE A 306 8.14 -11.19 23.44
N ARG A 307 7.20 -11.95 24.02
CA ARG A 307 7.46 -13.33 24.48
C ARG A 307 7.85 -14.28 23.35
N HIS A 308 7.49 -13.97 22.12
CA HIS A 308 7.76 -14.79 20.94
C HIS A 308 8.83 -14.19 20.00
N GLY A 309 9.41 -13.05 20.36
CA GLY A 309 10.50 -12.42 19.60
C GLY A 309 10.10 -11.83 18.25
N LEU A 310 8.84 -11.37 18.11
CA LEU A 310 8.30 -10.85 16.84
C LEU A 310 8.29 -9.31 16.76
N GLU A 311 8.68 -8.61 17.83
CA GLU A 311 8.86 -7.16 17.83
C GLU A 311 9.80 -6.60 16.75
N PRO A 312 10.93 -7.25 16.37
CA PRO A 312 11.83 -6.65 15.38
C PRO A 312 11.27 -6.68 13.95
N GLU A 313 10.16 -7.39 13.71
CA GLU A 313 9.53 -7.39 12.38
C GLU A 313 8.90 -6.03 12.08
N LEU A 314 9.26 -5.44 10.93
CA LEU A 314 8.87 -4.09 10.53
C LEU A 314 7.35 -3.85 10.61
N SER A 315 6.54 -4.81 10.15
CA SER A 315 5.07 -4.70 10.15
C SER A 315 4.50 -4.63 11.57
N VAL A 316 5.04 -5.42 12.49
CA VAL A 316 4.61 -5.44 13.90
C VAL A 316 5.07 -4.16 14.59
N ALA A 317 6.32 -3.76 14.42
CA ALA A 317 6.87 -2.54 15.00
C ALA A 317 6.11 -1.28 14.52
N ASN A 318 5.83 -1.17 13.22
CA ASN A 318 5.05 -0.06 12.66
C ASN A 318 3.63 -0.02 13.26
N ALA A 319 2.97 -1.17 13.38
CA ALA A 319 1.63 -1.24 13.99
C ALA A 319 1.63 -0.90 15.48
N LEU A 320 2.68 -1.28 16.23
CA LEU A 320 2.87 -0.91 17.64
C LEU A 320 3.07 0.60 17.81
N ILE A 321 3.87 1.24 16.94
CA ILE A 321 4.08 2.69 16.96
C ILE A 321 2.73 3.41 16.78
N THR A 322 1.92 3.00 15.80
CA THR A 322 0.57 3.56 15.58
C THR A 322 -0.33 3.31 16.78
N MET A 323 -0.36 2.11 17.34
CA MET A 323 -1.18 1.77 18.51
C MET A 323 -0.83 2.63 19.74
N TYR A 324 0.46 2.85 20.01
CA TYR A 324 0.90 3.72 21.10
C TYR A 324 0.65 5.20 20.81
N SER A 325 0.79 5.62 19.55
CA SER A 325 0.43 6.96 19.07
C SER A 325 -1.04 7.28 19.35
N ASP A 326 -1.95 6.38 18.98
CA ASP A 326 -3.40 6.55 19.14
C ASP A 326 -3.83 6.61 20.61
N LYS A 327 -3.02 6.05 21.51
CA LYS A 327 -3.19 6.15 22.97
C LYS A 327 -2.55 7.37 23.59
N ASN A 328 -1.95 8.25 22.79
CA ASN A 328 -1.19 9.41 23.27
C ASN A 328 -0.01 8.99 24.18
N GLU A 329 0.60 7.84 23.92
CA GLU A 329 1.77 7.30 24.64
C GLU A 329 3.04 7.42 23.80
N GLN A 330 3.44 8.65 23.46
CA GLN A 330 4.55 8.92 22.54
C GLN A 330 5.89 8.32 22.99
N ARG A 331 6.11 8.21 24.30
CA ARG A 331 7.34 7.62 24.86
C ARG A 331 7.47 6.14 24.51
N HIS A 332 6.37 5.38 24.58
CA HIS A 332 6.39 3.97 24.20
C HIS A 332 6.53 3.82 22.68
N ALA A 333 5.84 4.64 21.90
CA ALA A 333 6.01 4.68 20.44
C ALA A 333 7.48 4.95 20.06
N LEU A 334 8.13 5.92 20.71
CA LEU A 334 9.55 6.22 20.49
C LEU A 334 10.46 5.07 20.95
N SER A 335 10.16 4.41 22.07
CA SER A 335 10.92 3.26 22.54
C SER A 335 10.87 2.10 21.56
N VAL A 336 9.70 1.80 20.97
CA VAL A 336 9.57 0.78 19.92
C VAL A 336 10.37 1.22 18.69
N PHE A 337 10.24 2.46 18.26
CA PHE A 337 10.98 2.98 17.10
C PHE A 337 12.51 2.91 17.28
N GLU A 338 13.00 3.17 18.50
CA GLU A 338 14.42 3.13 18.83
C GLU A 338 14.99 1.70 18.88
N SER A 339 14.18 0.70 19.24
CA SER A 339 14.60 -0.70 19.23
C SER A 339 14.68 -1.32 17.83
N MET A 340 14.06 -0.69 16.81
CA MET A 340 14.09 -1.17 15.42
C MET A 340 15.50 -1.11 14.82
N THR A 341 15.98 -2.24 14.29
CA THR A 341 17.28 -2.35 13.60
C THR A 341 17.25 -1.82 12.17
N MET A 342 16.11 -1.99 11.50
CA MET A 342 15.83 -1.42 10.19
C MET A 342 14.57 -0.57 10.28
N ARG A 343 14.51 0.51 9.50
CA ARG A 343 13.39 1.44 9.45
C ARG A 343 13.13 1.77 8.01
N ASP A 344 11.88 1.65 7.59
CA ASP A 344 11.44 2.06 6.27
C ASP A 344 10.71 3.40 6.35
N LEU A 345 10.24 3.87 5.19
CA LEU A 345 9.51 5.14 5.11
C LEU A 345 8.24 5.11 5.97
N GLN A 346 7.59 3.95 6.08
CA GLN A 346 6.40 3.78 6.90
C GLN A 346 6.73 3.89 8.40
N SER A 347 7.86 3.33 8.86
CA SER A 347 8.33 3.50 10.25
C SER A 347 8.54 4.96 10.61
N TRP A 348 9.16 5.73 9.69
CA TRP A 348 9.38 7.16 9.89
C TRP A 348 8.07 7.96 9.89
N ASN A 349 7.17 7.69 8.95
CA ASN A 349 5.87 8.36 8.90
C ASN A 349 5.00 8.03 10.13
N ALA A 350 5.08 6.80 10.65
CA ALA A 350 4.39 6.40 11.87
C ALA A 350 4.89 7.19 13.09
N ILE A 351 6.21 7.33 13.28
CA ILE A 351 6.75 8.07 14.44
C ILE A 351 6.56 9.58 14.32
N ILE A 352 6.59 10.13 13.09
CA ILE A 352 6.26 11.54 12.81
C ILE A 352 4.79 11.80 13.16
N SER A 353 3.88 10.92 12.71
CA SER A 353 2.45 10.99 13.06
C SER A 353 2.21 10.94 14.58
N ALA A 354 3.00 10.14 15.31
CA ALA A 354 2.92 10.08 16.77
C ALA A 354 3.30 11.39 17.47
N HIS A 355 4.04 12.27 16.81
CA HIS A 355 4.60 13.50 17.39
C HIS A 355 4.03 14.78 16.76
N LEU A 356 2.85 14.73 16.14
CA LEU A 356 2.22 15.90 15.49
C LEU A 356 1.99 17.09 16.43
N GLN A 357 1.84 16.85 17.74
CA GLN A 357 1.66 17.88 18.78
C GLN A 357 2.94 18.14 19.59
N ASP A 358 4.10 17.68 19.10
CA ASP A 358 5.38 17.81 19.79
C ASP A 358 6.37 18.67 18.98
N TYR A 359 6.94 19.68 19.63
CA TYR A 359 7.97 20.56 19.04
C TYR A 359 9.21 19.80 18.54
N ARG A 360 9.42 18.55 18.97
CA ARG A 360 10.48 17.65 18.48
C ARG A 360 10.24 17.14 17.06
N ILE A 361 9.10 17.43 16.43
CA ILE A 361 8.75 16.93 15.09
C ILE A 361 9.81 17.25 14.03
N LEU A 362 10.35 18.48 14.02
CA LEU A 362 11.39 18.89 13.08
C LEU A 362 12.71 18.15 13.29
N MET A 363 13.04 17.82 14.54
CA MET A 363 14.21 17.00 14.86
C MET A 363 14.04 15.57 14.38
N ILE A 364 12.84 14.98 14.55
CA ILE A 364 12.51 13.63 14.07
C ILE A 364 12.59 13.59 12.53
N TYR A 365 12.00 14.58 11.85
CA TYR A 365 12.11 14.73 10.40
C TYR A 365 13.57 14.83 9.95
N ARG A 366 14.39 15.64 10.63
CA ARG A 366 15.80 15.77 10.26
C ARG A 366 16.56 14.45 10.43
N ARG A 367 16.29 13.72 11.51
CA ARG A 367 16.88 12.38 11.74
C ARG A 367 16.48 11.38 10.64
N MET A 368 15.26 11.48 10.09
CA MET A 368 14.83 10.69 8.94
C MET A 368 15.70 11.00 7.71
N VAL A 369 15.85 12.28 7.36
CA VAL A 369 16.65 12.71 6.21
C VAL A 369 18.12 12.32 6.37
N ASP A 370 18.69 12.54 7.55
CA ASP A 370 20.09 12.20 7.85
C ASP A 370 20.33 10.67 7.83
N SER A 371 19.29 9.85 8.00
CA SER A 371 19.36 8.39 7.82
C SER A 371 19.38 7.93 6.35
N GLY A 372 19.32 8.87 5.40
CA GLY A 372 19.31 8.60 3.96
C GLY A 372 17.93 8.26 3.40
N MET A 373 16.88 8.34 4.21
CA MET A 373 15.51 8.13 3.77
C MET A 373 15.02 9.35 3.02
N ARG A 374 14.42 9.13 1.84
CA ARG A 374 13.84 10.21 1.04
C ARG A 374 12.39 10.46 1.48
N PRO A 375 12.05 11.67 1.96
CA PRO A 375 10.67 12.06 2.23
C PRO A 375 9.79 11.94 0.99
N ASP A 376 8.53 11.59 1.23
CA ASP A 376 7.46 11.54 0.22
C ASP A 376 6.37 12.57 0.53
N GLU A 377 5.32 12.58 -0.29
CA GLU A 377 4.16 13.46 -0.12
C GLU A 377 3.52 13.30 1.26
N THR A 378 3.40 12.07 1.76
CA THR A 378 2.80 11.79 3.06
C THR A 378 3.67 12.31 4.22
N THR A 379 4.99 12.19 4.11
CA THR A 379 5.94 12.76 5.08
C THR A 379 5.74 14.27 5.20
N PHE A 380 5.70 14.98 4.08
CA PHE A 380 5.55 16.44 4.09
C PHE A 380 4.17 16.88 4.58
N ALA A 381 3.10 16.17 4.22
CA ALA A 381 1.77 16.44 4.76
C ALA A 381 1.77 16.37 6.30
N LEU A 382 2.36 15.33 6.88
CA LEU A 382 2.45 15.16 8.34
C LEU A 382 3.24 16.30 9.01
N VAL A 383 4.45 16.59 8.52
CA VAL A 383 5.31 17.60 9.17
C VAL A 383 4.76 19.01 8.98
N LEU A 384 4.17 19.34 7.82
CA LEU A 384 3.53 20.64 7.61
C LEU A 384 2.26 20.82 8.46
N SER A 385 1.45 19.77 8.61
CA SER A 385 0.30 19.78 9.52
C SER A 385 0.72 19.98 10.97
N ALA A 386 1.81 19.32 11.41
CA ALA A 386 2.39 19.55 12.73
C ALA A 386 2.86 21.00 12.91
N CYS A 387 3.55 21.57 11.90
CA CYS A 387 3.95 22.97 11.94
C CYS A 387 2.76 23.92 12.03
N ASP A 388 1.64 23.65 11.34
CA ASP A 388 0.41 24.42 11.46
C ASP A 388 -0.22 24.35 12.85
N ASN A 389 -0.29 23.14 13.43
CA ASN A 389 -0.82 22.94 14.76
C ASN A 389 0.03 23.62 15.84
N LEU A 390 1.36 23.58 15.69
CA LEU A 390 2.32 24.13 16.64
C LEU A 390 2.66 25.61 16.41
N GLY A 391 2.20 26.19 15.30
CA GLY A 391 2.51 27.57 14.90
C GLY A 391 3.97 27.79 14.46
N LEU A 392 4.64 26.76 13.94
CA LEU A 392 6.05 26.81 13.53
C LEU A 392 6.23 27.38 12.12
N VAL A 393 5.98 28.67 11.93
CA VAL A 393 5.97 29.32 10.61
C VAL A 393 7.29 29.16 9.85
N GLU A 394 8.43 29.47 10.49
CA GLU A 394 9.74 29.40 9.82
C GLU A 394 10.13 27.96 9.44
N GLY A 395 9.77 26.99 10.29
CA GLY A 395 9.95 25.56 9.99
C GLY A 395 9.07 25.13 8.81
N GLY A 396 7.78 25.49 8.85
CA GLY A 396 6.82 25.18 7.79
C GLY A 396 7.22 25.76 6.44
N MET A 397 7.62 27.04 6.39
CA MET A 397 8.06 27.70 5.14
C MET A 397 9.30 27.04 4.53
N ARG A 398 10.28 26.66 5.37
CA ARG A 398 11.48 25.94 4.90
C ARG A 398 11.12 24.58 4.32
N LEU A 399 10.34 23.79 5.05
CA LEU A 399 9.90 22.45 4.60
C LEU A 399 9.09 22.51 3.31
N PHE A 400 8.21 23.50 3.17
CA PHE A 400 7.42 23.68 1.96
C PHE A 400 8.31 23.99 0.75
N SER A 401 9.33 24.86 0.94
CA SER A 401 10.32 25.15 -0.09
C SER A 401 11.16 23.92 -0.46
N GLU A 402 11.61 23.15 0.54
CA GLU A 402 12.36 21.89 0.33
C GLU A 402 11.53 20.89 -0.48
N MET A 403 10.24 20.73 -0.15
CA MET A 403 9.31 19.85 -0.84
C MET A 403 9.22 20.16 -2.35
N GLU A 404 9.03 21.43 -2.71
CA GLU A 404 8.88 21.85 -4.10
C GLU A 404 10.21 21.84 -4.87
N ASN A 405 11.26 22.42 -4.26
CA ASN A 405 12.49 22.74 -4.97
C ASN A 405 13.50 21.60 -4.96
N GLU A 406 13.67 20.95 -3.81
CA GLU A 406 14.66 19.88 -3.64
C GLU A 406 14.07 18.52 -4.00
N TYR A 407 12.90 18.20 -3.46
CA TYR A 407 12.29 16.89 -3.65
C TYR A 407 11.41 16.79 -4.90
N ARG A 408 11.02 17.94 -5.48
CA ARG A 408 10.13 18.06 -6.65
C ARG A 408 8.78 17.37 -6.45
N ILE A 409 8.25 17.46 -5.24
CA ILE A 409 6.94 16.92 -4.88
C ILE A 409 5.91 18.06 -5.04
N PRO A 410 4.89 17.88 -5.91
CA PRO A 410 3.88 18.92 -6.11
C PRO A 410 3.00 19.05 -4.85
N PRO A 411 2.77 20.27 -4.34
CA PRO A 411 1.93 20.45 -3.16
C PRO A 411 0.46 20.12 -3.43
N THR A 412 -0.20 19.49 -2.45
CA THR A 412 -1.65 19.30 -2.40
C THR A 412 -2.35 20.52 -1.80
N MET A 413 -3.67 20.59 -1.97
CA MET A 413 -4.50 21.66 -1.37
C MET A 413 -4.40 21.68 0.16
N GLU A 414 -4.22 20.53 0.79
CA GLU A 414 -4.04 20.41 2.24
C GLU A 414 -2.74 21.09 2.70
N GLN A 415 -1.64 20.87 1.99
CA GLN A 415 -0.35 21.47 2.31
C GLN A 415 -0.37 22.99 2.10
N TYR A 416 -1.03 23.48 1.04
CA TYR A 416 -1.27 24.91 0.85
C TYR A 416 -2.11 25.52 1.98
N THR A 417 -3.15 24.80 2.42
CA THR A 417 -3.99 25.25 3.53
C THR A 417 -3.19 25.34 4.83
N CYS A 418 -2.30 24.38 5.12
CA CYS A 418 -1.40 24.44 6.27
C CYS A 418 -0.52 25.69 6.24
N MET A 419 0.06 26.04 5.07
CA MET A 419 0.86 27.26 4.91
C MET A 419 0.05 28.52 5.18
N MET A 420 -1.16 28.59 4.64
CA MET A 420 -2.04 29.75 4.80
C MET A 420 -2.53 29.90 6.24
N ASN A 421 -2.85 28.80 6.92
CA ASN A 421 -3.18 28.79 8.33
C ASN A 421 -2.00 29.27 9.19
N MET A 422 -0.79 28.78 8.94
CA MET A 422 0.42 29.20 9.66
C MET A 422 0.67 30.70 9.55
N LEU A 423 0.72 31.22 8.32
CA LEU A 423 0.97 32.65 8.05
C LEU A 423 -0.17 33.51 8.61
N GLY A 424 -1.42 33.07 8.44
CA GLY A 424 -2.60 33.73 8.97
C GLY A 424 -2.61 33.81 10.49
N LYS A 425 -2.35 32.71 11.19
CA LYS A 425 -2.25 32.65 12.67
C LYS A 425 -1.12 33.51 13.21
N ALA A 426 -0.02 33.66 12.48
CA ALA A 426 1.11 34.52 12.88
C ALA A 426 0.92 36.01 12.55
N GLY A 427 -0.19 36.39 11.92
CA GLY A 427 -0.46 37.78 11.54
C GLY A 427 0.33 38.26 10.31
N MET A 428 1.01 37.35 9.60
CA MET A 428 1.82 37.64 8.42
C MET A 428 0.94 37.75 7.16
N ILE A 429 -0.10 38.59 7.22
CA ILE A 429 -1.19 38.62 6.22
C ILE A 429 -0.69 39.04 4.84
N ASN A 430 0.26 39.98 4.76
CA ASN A 430 0.82 40.42 3.48
C ASN A 430 1.55 39.28 2.78
N GLU A 431 2.32 38.50 3.52
CA GLU A 431 3.06 37.34 2.99
C GLU A 431 2.11 36.21 2.61
N ALA A 432 1.07 35.97 3.41
CA ALA A 432 0.02 35.00 3.07
C ALA A 432 -0.71 35.38 1.77
N TYR A 433 -1.04 36.65 1.60
CA TYR A 433 -1.66 37.16 0.36
C TYR A 433 -0.71 37.00 -0.82
N GLU A 434 0.57 37.36 -0.66
CA GLU A 434 1.56 37.22 -1.74
C GLU A 434 1.81 35.75 -2.12
N PHE A 435 1.87 34.85 -1.13
CA PHE A 435 1.98 33.41 -1.32
C PHE A 435 0.81 32.85 -2.14
N MET A 436 -0.42 33.26 -1.80
CA MET A 436 -1.63 32.89 -2.52
C MET A 436 -1.65 33.46 -3.95
N SER A 437 -1.40 34.76 -4.12
CA SER A 437 -1.48 35.42 -5.44
C SER A 437 -0.44 34.94 -6.44
N LYS A 438 0.73 34.47 -5.98
CA LYS A 438 1.74 33.86 -6.87
C LYS A 438 1.32 32.49 -7.40
N ARG A 439 0.27 31.87 -6.84
CA ARG A 439 -0.13 30.48 -7.11
C ARG A 439 -1.56 30.43 -7.63
N LYS A 440 -1.70 30.30 -8.96
CA LYS A 440 -2.99 30.17 -9.65
C LYS A 440 -4.01 29.20 -9.02
N PRO A 441 -3.64 27.99 -8.53
CA PRO A 441 -4.64 27.09 -7.95
C PRO A 441 -5.27 27.62 -6.65
N LEU A 442 -4.63 28.57 -5.96
CA LEU A 442 -5.12 29.10 -4.68
C LEU A 442 -5.95 30.36 -4.82
N ASP A 443 -5.77 31.10 -5.92
CA ASP A 443 -6.32 32.45 -6.09
C ASP A 443 -7.86 32.49 -6.05
N ASN A 444 -8.50 31.37 -6.41
CA ASN A 444 -9.96 31.19 -6.47
C ASN A 444 -10.48 30.06 -5.57
N GLU A 445 -9.69 29.58 -4.62
CA GLU A 445 -10.12 28.50 -3.72
C GLU A 445 -10.83 29.07 -2.48
N PRO A 446 -12.14 28.81 -2.28
CA PRO A 446 -12.91 29.43 -1.19
C PRO A 446 -12.43 29.02 0.21
N SER A 447 -11.92 27.80 0.38
CA SER A 447 -11.39 27.30 1.65
C SER A 447 -10.18 28.12 2.12
N VAL A 448 -9.24 28.40 1.22
CA VAL A 448 -8.03 29.19 1.46
C VAL A 448 -8.35 30.67 1.67
N LEU A 449 -9.25 31.23 0.85
CA LEU A 449 -9.71 32.62 0.99
C LEU A 449 -10.37 32.85 2.36
N ARG A 450 -11.20 31.90 2.85
CA ARG A 450 -11.81 31.98 4.18
C ARG A 450 -10.79 31.97 5.32
N VAL A 451 -9.75 31.14 5.23
CA VAL A 451 -8.64 31.13 6.20
C VAL A 451 -7.98 32.51 6.30
N LEU A 452 -7.63 33.09 5.15
CA LEU A 452 -6.99 34.41 5.12
C LEU A 452 -7.95 35.53 5.52
N MET A 453 -9.24 35.42 5.19
CA MET A 453 -10.28 36.36 5.64
C MET A 453 -10.40 36.38 7.17
N ARG A 454 -10.38 35.20 7.80
CA ARG A 454 -10.40 35.08 9.26
C ARG A 454 -9.16 35.72 9.90
N ALA A 455 -7.98 35.54 9.30
CA ALA A 455 -6.76 36.21 9.76
C ALA A 455 -6.89 37.75 9.62
N CYS A 456 -7.42 38.25 8.50
CA CYS A 456 -7.68 39.68 8.30
C CYS A 456 -8.61 40.27 9.36
N LEU A 457 -9.65 39.55 9.76
CA LEU A 457 -10.53 39.98 10.85
C LEU A 457 -9.80 40.03 12.19
N MET A 458 -9.07 38.96 12.51
CA MET A 458 -8.33 38.85 13.77
C MET A 458 -7.30 39.96 13.95
N TYR A 459 -6.54 40.29 12.91
CA TYR A 459 -5.49 41.30 12.93
C TYR A 459 -5.92 42.66 12.36
N ARG A 460 -7.22 42.85 12.12
CA ARG A 460 -7.83 44.10 11.62
C ARG A 460 -7.21 44.63 10.32
N ASN A 461 -6.77 43.74 9.42
CA ASN A 461 -6.24 44.13 8.11
C ASN A 461 -7.37 44.38 7.11
N ALA A 462 -7.86 45.62 7.09
CA ALA A 462 -9.01 46.02 6.30
C ALA A 462 -8.75 46.02 4.78
N ARG A 463 -7.49 46.23 4.36
CA ARG A 463 -7.12 46.33 2.95
C ARG A 463 -7.18 44.98 2.25
N ILE A 464 -6.51 43.97 2.82
CA ILE A 464 -6.50 42.61 2.24
C ILE A 464 -7.84 41.92 2.48
N GLY A 465 -8.47 42.12 3.65
CA GLY A 465 -9.79 41.58 3.96
C GLY A 465 -10.88 42.02 2.97
N GLU A 466 -10.84 43.26 2.49
CA GLU A 466 -11.77 43.72 1.45
C GLU A 466 -11.59 43.02 0.11
N ILE A 467 -10.33 42.84 -0.35
CA ILE A 467 -10.03 42.17 -1.62
C ILE A 467 -10.54 40.72 -1.58
N ILE A 468 -10.25 40.03 -0.48
CA ILE A 468 -10.64 38.62 -0.30
C ILE A 468 -12.15 38.48 -0.14
N GLY A 469 -12.78 39.33 0.68
CA GLY A 469 -14.22 39.27 0.92
C GLY A 469 -15.03 39.50 -0.36
N LYS A 470 -14.62 40.46 -1.20
CA LYS A 470 -15.26 40.65 -2.52
C LYS A 470 -15.10 39.42 -3.42
N ARG A 471 -13.90 38.83 -3.45
CA ARG A 471 -13.66 37.63 -4.25
C ARG A 471 -14.46 36.41 -3.76
N LEU A 472 -14.61 36.23 -2.45
CA LEU A 472 -15.46 35.17 -1.89
C LEU A 472 -16.92 35.34 -2.31
N ILE A 473 -17.43 36.57 -2.30
CA ILE A 473 -18.80 36.88 -2.76
C ILE A 473 -18.95 36.63 -4.27
N ASP A 474 -17.91 36.88 -5.07
CA ASP A 474 -17.94 36.60 -6.52
C ASP A 474 -17.94 35.08 -6.80
N LEU A 475 -17.26 34.28 -5.97
CA LEU A 475 -17.17 32.82 -6.11
C LEU A 475 -18.40 32.09 -5.55
N GLU A 476 -18.89 32.53 -4.39
CA GLU A 476 -20.00 31.94 -3.65
C GLU A 476 -21.05 33.04 -3.35
N PRO A 477 -21.83 33.46 -4.36
CA PRO A 477 -22.72 34.61 -4.27
C PRO A 477 -23.91 34.44 -3.32
N ASP A 478 -24.22 33.19 -2.97
CA ASP A 478 -25.35 32.79 -2.13
C ASP A 478 -24.93 32.53 -0.67
N ASP A 479 -23.63 32.55 -0.35
CA ASP A 479 -23.15 32.32 1.01
C ASP A 479 -23.22 33.61 1.84
N GLU A 480 -24.26 33.71 2.68
CA GLU A 480 -24.48 34.83 3.61
C GLU A 480 -23.26 35.09 4.52
N HIS A 481 -22.51 34.04 4.88
CA HIS A 481 -21.35 34.16 5.76
C HIS A 481 -20.27 35.06 5.16
N ASN A 482 -20.06 35.00 3.84
CA ASN A 482 -19.05 35.80 3.15
C ASN A 482 -19.36 37.31 3.24
N PHE A 483 -20.64 37.68 3.14
CA PHE A 483 -21.08 39.06 3.32
C PHE A 483 -20.94 39.53 4.76
N VAL A 484 -21.30 38.68 5.74
CA VAL A 484 -21.15 39.00 7.17
C VAL A 484 -19.69 39.25 7.53
N MET A 485 -18.78 38.40 7.04
CA MET A 485 -17.34 38.54 7.26
C MET A 485 -16.80 39.86 6.66
N LEU A 486 -17.25 40.24 5.46
CA LEU A 486 -16.85 41.50 4.82
C LEU A 486 -17.41 42.73 5.56
N MET A 487 -18.67 42.69 5.99
CA MET A 487 -19.25 43.75 6.82
C MET A 487 -18.46 43.92 8.12
N GLU A 488 -18.05 42.83 8.74
CA GLU A 488 -17.28 42.87 9.99
C GLU A 488 -15.89 43.49 9.79
N ILE A 489 -15.22 43.24 8.65
CA ILE A 489 -14.00 43.96 8.26
C ILE A 489 -14.25 45.48 8.15
N TYR A 490 -15.37 45.89 7.53
CA TYR A 490 -15.72 47.30 7.39
C TYR A 490 -16.05 47.95 8.74
N ARG A 491 -16.79 47.27 9.62
CA ARG A 491 -17.08 47.75 10.99
C ARG A 491 -15.81 47.94 11.80
N ASN A 492 -14.90 46.96 11.79
CA ASN A 492 -13.63 47.02 12.52
C ASN A 492 -12.69 48.14 12.03
N SER A 493 -12.90 48.64 10.80
CA SER A 493 -12.17 49.77 10.21
C SER A 493 -12.95 51.10 10.24
N GLY A 494 -14.14 51.14 10.86
CA GLY A 494 -14.97 52.35 10.93
C GLY A 494 -15.65 52.76 9.62
N ARG A 495 -15.64 51.89 8.60
CA ARG A 495 -16.17 52.16 7.25
C ARG A 495 -17.67 51.85 7.14
N LEU A 496 -18.50 52.55 7.92
CA LEU A 496 -19.95 52.28 8.04
C LEU A 496 -20.74 52.44 6.73
N VAL A 497 -20.28 53.32 5.83
CA VAL A 497 -20.91 53.50 4.51
C VAL A 497 -20.81 52.23 3.66
N GLU A 498 -19.66 51.55 3.70
CA GLU A 498 -19.45 50.30 2.97
C GLU A 498 -20.28 49.16 3.57
N VAL A 499 -20.48 49.15 4.89
CA VAL A 499 -21.39 48.18 5.55
C VAL A 499 -22.81 48.29 4.99
N GLU A 500 -23.32 49.52 4.82
CA GLU A 500 -24.69 49.70 4.31
C GLU A 500 -24.80 49.27 2.84
N LYS A 501 -23.77 49.50 2.01
CA LYS A 501 -23.71 48.99 0.63
C LYS A 501 -23.72 47.46 0.57
N VAL A 502 -23.04 46.80 1.50
CA VAL A 502 -23.06 45.32 1.59
C VAL A 502 -24.44 44.83 2.02
N LYS A 503 -25.12 45.52 2.95
CA LYS A 503 -26.50 45.17 3.34
C LYS A 503 -27.50 45.37 2.20
N THR A 504 -27.38 46.44 1.42
CA THR A 504 -28.27 46.65 0.25
C THR A 504 -28.06 45.54 -0.77
N THR A 505 -26.81 45.16 -1.06
CA THR A 505 -26.53 44.05 -1.99
C THR A 505 -27.02 42.70 -1.47
N MET A 506 -26.99 42.42 -0.16
CA MET A 506 -27.63 41.22 0.41
C MET A 506 -29.15 41.23 0.23
N ARG A 507 -29.81 42.38 0.49
CA ARG A 507 -31.27 42.53 0.32
C ARG A 507 -31.70 42.36 -1.12
N ASP A 508 -30.94 42.93 -2.06
CA ASP A 508 -31.19 42.79 -3.50
C ASP A 508 -31.09 41.32 -3.98
N ARG A 509 -30.40 40.47 -3.21
CA ARG A 509 -30.24 39.03 -3.46
C ARG A 509 -31.16 38.14 -2.61
N GLU A 510 -32.13 38.72 -1.90
CA GLU A 510 -33.06 38.00 -1.00
C GLU A 510 -32.36 37.23 0.15
N LEU A 511 -31.13 37.58 0.48
CA LEU A 511 -30.37 36.98 1.58
C LEU A 511 -30.74 37.61 2.93
N SER A 512 -30.79 36.80 3.98
CA SER A 512 -31.20 37.23 5.31
C SER A 512 -30.10 38.06 5.98
N CYS A 513 -30.44 39.27 6.42
CA CYS A 513 -29.60 40.05 7.33
C CYS A 513 -29.89 39.61 8.77
N GLN A 514 -29.51 38.40 9.16
CA GLN A 514 -29.50 38.07 10.59
C GLN A 514 -28.25 38.68 11.24
N SER A 515 -28.53 39.48 12.27
CA SER A 515 -27.71 40.51 12.91
C SER A 515 -26.43 40.03 13.57
#